data_AF-A0AAW7Y9T2-F1
#
_entry.id   AF-A0AAW7Y9T2-F1
#
_cell.length_a   1.000
_cell.length_b   1.000
_cell.length_c   1.000
_cell.angle_alpha   90.00
_cell.angle_beta   90.00
_cell.angle_gamma   90.00
#
_symmetry.space_group_name_H-M   'P 1'
#
loop_
_entity.id
_entity.type
_entity.pdbx_description
1 polymer ?
#
loop_
_entity_poly.entity_id
_entity_poly.type
_entity_poly.pdbx_seq_one_letter_code
_entity_poly.pdbx_strand_id
1 'polypeptide(L)'
;MVQGLSLKNRYTVDLAGIMRLYETNYAKLLPLLPKSDEVGDCCVYRVFGHEYSITITESTRYTTVIELLQHDEASLPVYMHPHLIIRLYHDARVAEVCSAQQISRLKPRYDYPNMRMHQQDEKHQVNRFLGDWLAYCLKNGISKRSVC
;
A
#
# COMPACT_ATOMS: atom_id res chain seq x y z
N MET A 1 18.61 46.49 17.43
CA MET A 1 17.73 46.07 16.32
C MET A 1 17.72 44.54 16.27
N VAL A 2 16.52 43.99 16.14
CA VAL A 2 16.08 42.59 16.01
C VAL A 2 16.92 41.84 14.94
N GLN A 3 17.28 40.56 15.07
CA GLN A 3 16.51 39.33 14.73
C GLN A 3 17.36 38.11 15.15
N GLY A 4 16.86 37.03 15.74
CA GLY A 4 15.54 36.43 15.63
C GLY A 4 15.66 35.06 14.93
N LEU A 5 15.72 34.00 15.74
CA LEU A 5 15.89 32.57 15.44
C LEU A 5 15.40 32.04 14.07
N SER A 6 16.21 31.19 13.44
CA SER A 6 15.70 30.12 12.56
C SER A 6 15.76 28.78 13.32
N LEU A 7 14.65 28.42 13.95
CA LEU A 7 14.47 27.11 14.58
C LEU A 7 14.36 26.06 13.46
N LYS A 8 15.44 25.30 13.26
CA LYS A 8 15.41 24.02 12.54
C LYS A 8 14.27 23.19 13.13
N ASN A 9 13.20 23.01 12.35
CA ASN A 9 12.04 22.22 12.74
C ASN A 9 12.53 20.80 13.08
N ARG A 10 12.45 20.42 14.35
CA ARG A 10 12.88 19.12 14.84
C ARG A 10 11.86 18.12 14.31
N TYR A 11 12.26 17.26 13.39
CA TYR A 11 11.41 16.21 12.86
C TYR A 11 10.96 15.30 14.01
N THR A 12 9.68 15.36 14.37
CA THR A 12 9.05 14.48 15.36
C THR A 12 8.14 13.52 14.62
N VAL A 13 8.47 12.24 14.65
CA VAL A 13 7.66 11.18 14.06
C VAL A 13 6.36 11.06 14.87
N ASP A 14 5.21 11.28 14.23
CA ASP A 14 3.91 10.96 14.81
C ASP A 14 3.66 9.45 14.70
N LEU A 15 4.17 8.70 15.68
CA LEU A 15 4.04 7.25 15.72
C LEU A 15 2.57 6.82 15.80
N ALA A 16 1.73 7.57 16.51
CA ALA A 16 0.31 7.26 16.66
C ALA A 16 -0.43 7.42 15.32
N GLY A 17 -0.15 8.49 14.58
CA GLY A 17 -0.66 8.69 13.22
C GLY A 17 -0.21 7.61 12.24
N ILE A 18 1.04 7.16 12.35
CA ILE A 18 1.56 6.05 11.54
C ILE A 18 0.83 4.74 11.86
N MET A 19 0.70 4.37 13.14
CA MET A 19 0.00 3.14 13.52
C MET A 19 -1.45 3.14 13.06
N ARG A 20 -2.16 4.26 13.24
CA ARG A 20 -3.56 4.41 12.80
C ARG A 20 -3.73 4.21 11.30
N LEU A 21 -2.78 4.68 10.49
CA LEU A 21 -2.80 4.47 9.04
C LEU A 21 -2.72 2.97 8.71
N TYR A 22 -1.86 2.22 9.38
CA TYR A 22 -1.63 0.81 9.11
C TYR A 22 -2.83 -0.04 9.53
N GLU A 23 -3.44 0.28 10.68
CA GLU A 23 -4.70 -0.32 11.13
C GLU A 23 -5.85 -0.03 10.17
N THR A 24 -5.94 1.21 9.67
CA THR A 24 -6.97 1.61 8.71
C THR A 24 -6.81 0.87 7.38
N ASN A 25 -5.58 0.72 6.90
CA ASN A 25 -5.28 -0.03 5.69
C ASN A 25 -5.69 -1.51 5.84
N TYR A 26 -5.39 -2.12 7.00
CA TYR A 26 -5.82 -3.48 7.31
C TYR A 26 -7.35 -3.63 7.25
N ALA A 27 -8.06 -2.76 7.96
CA ALA A 27 -9.52 -2.82 8.02
C ALA A 27 -10.18 -2.63 6.64
N LYS A 28 -9.60 -1.80 5.76
CA LYS A 28 -10.09 -1.58 4.39
C LYS A 28 -9.74 -2.74 3.45
N LEU A 29 -8.61 -3.41 3.65
CA LEU A 29 -8.18 -4.55 2.80
C LEU A 29 -8.94 -5.82 3.10
N LEU A 30 -9.26 -6.09 4.38
CA LEU A 30 -9.92 -7.32 4.80
C LEU A 30 -11.18 -7.69 3.98
N PRO A 31 -12.14 -6.77 3.71
CA PRO A 31 -13.30 -7.09 2.88
C PRO A 31 -12.96 -7.28 1.38
N LEU A 32 -11.79 -6.83 0.94
CA LEU A 32 -11.30 -6.96 -0.42
C LEU A 32 -10.51 -8.25 -0.65
N LEU A 33 -10.21 -9.04 0.39
CA LEU A 33 -9.53 -10.31 0.19
C LEU A 33 -10.46 -11.36 -0.46
N PRO A 34 -9.87 -12.42 -1.04
CA PRO A 34 -10.61 -13.65 -1.33
C PRO A 34 -11.29 -14.20 -0.06
N LYS A 35 -12.32 -15.04 -0.23
CA LYS A 35 -13.06 -15.59 0.92
C LYS A 35 -12.27 -16.69 1.63
N SER A 36 -11.46 -17.41 0.87
CA SER A 36 -10.45 -18.34 1.34
C SER A 36 -9.12 -17.61 1.52
N ASP A 37 -8.23 -18.20 2.31
CA ASP A 37 -6.90 -17.66 2.63
C ASP A 37 -5.82 -18.59 2.07
N GLU A 38 -6.07 -19.21 0.92
CA GLU A 38 -5.14 -20.14 0.28
C GLU A 38 -4.21 -19.38 -0.68
N VAL A 39 -2.96 -19.84 -0.76
CA VAL A 39 -1.99 -19.25 -1.70
C VAL A 39 -2.46 -19.51 -3.13
N GLY A 40 -2.49 -18.45 -3.93
CA GLY A 40 -3.01 -18.45 -5.29
C GLY A 40 -4.44 -17.95 -5.40
N ASP A 41 -5.17 -17.83 -4.28
CA ASP A 41 -6.51 -17.25 -4.31
C ASP A 41 -6.46 -15.82 -4.82
N CYS A 42 -7.36 -15.52 -5.76
CA CYS A 42 -7.39 -14.26 -6.45
C CYS A 42 -8.81 -13.68 -6.47
N CYS A 43 -8.90 -12.36 -6.38
CA CYS A 43 -10.13 -11.65 -6.65
C CYS A 43 -9.84 -10.43 -7.52
N VAL A 44 -10.76 -10.18 -8.44
CA VAL A 44 -10.61 -9.12 -9.42
C VAL A 44 -11.66 -8.05 -9.15
N TYR A 45 -11.22 -6.80 -9.20
CA TYR A 45 -12.02 -5.64 -8.91
C TYR A 45 -11.97 -4.66 -10.08
N ARG A 46 -13.14 -4.15 -10.47
CA ARG A 46 -13.22 -3.05 -11.44
C ARG A 46 -13.51 -1.75 -10.73
N VAL A 47 -12.64 -0.76 -10.96
CA VAL A 47 -12.72 0.58 -10.38
C VAL A 47 -12.44 1.58 -11.50
N PHE A 48 -13.46 2.37 -11.89
CA PHE A 48 -13.38 3.36 -12.98
C PHE A 48 -12.84 2.85 -14.32
N GLY A 49 -13.20 1.62 -14.71
CA GLY A 49 -12.76 1.05 -15.98
C GLY A 49 -11.34 0.46 -15.93
N HIS A 50 -10.61 0.63 -14.84
CA HIS A 50 -9.40 -0.14 -14.57
C HIS A 50 -9.74 -1.40 -13.80
N GLU A 51 -9.02 -2.47 -14.12
CA GLU A 51 -9.16 -3.76 -13.45
C GLU A 51 -7.98 -3.96 -12.50
N TYR A 52 -8.23 -4.49 -11.32
CA TYR A 52 -7.21 -4.74 -10.31
C TYR A 52 -7.38 -6.16 -9.79
N SER A 53 -6.30 -6.93 -9.71
CA SER A 53 -6.30 -8.23 -9.03
C SER A 53 -5.63 -8.11 -7.67
N ILE A 54 -6.25 -8.77 -6.68
CA ILE A 54 -5.62 -9.06 -5.40
C ILE A 54 -5.42 -10.57 -5.33
N THR A 55 -4.16 -10.98 -5.27
CA THR A 55 -3.75 -12.40 -5.22
C THR A 55 -3.02 -12.68 -3.91
N ILE A 56 -3.37 -13.76 -3.22
CA ILE A 56 -2.62 -14.22 -2.04
C ILE A 56 -1.36 -14.93 -2.51
N THR A 57 -0.19 -14.42 -2.11
CA THR A 57 1.12 -15.00 -2.48
C THR A 57 1.76 -15.78 -1.34
N GLU A 58 1.46 -15.42 -0.08
CA GLU A 58 1.84 -16.18 1.10
C GLU A 58 0.70 -16.16 2.11
N SER A 59 0.45 -17.28 2.77
CA SER A 59 -0.54 -17.38 3.84
C SER A 59 0.02 -18.20 4.99
N THR A 60 -0.03 -17.62 6.19
CA THR A 60 0.36 -18.26 7.45
C THR A 60 -0.69 -17.95 8.51
N ARG A 61 -0.62 -18.63 9.66
CA ARG A 61 -1.56 -18.43 10.77
C ARG A 61 -1.73 -16.96 11.21
N TYR A 62 -0.69 -16.15 11.11
CA TYR A 62 -0.70 -14.77 11.62
C TYR A 62 -0.42 -13.71 10.55
N THR A 63 -0.03 -14.13 9.35
CA THR A 63 0.33 -13.20 8.28
C THR A 63 -0.14 -13.68 6.92
N THR A 64 -0.71 -12.77 6.14
CA THR A 64 -1.00 -12.99 4.72
C THR A 64 -0.26 -11.94 3.91
N VAL A 65 0.42 -12.37 2.85
CA VAL A 65 1.02 -11.49 1.85
C VAL A 65 0.17 -11.54 0.61
N ILE A 66 -0.18 -10.36 0.11
CA ILE A 66 -0.96 -10.20 -1.10
C ILE A 66 -0.18 -9.38 -2.13
N GLU A 67 -0.46 -9.67 -3.39
CA GLU A 67 -0.08 -8.88 -4.53
C GLU A 67 -1.31 -8.09 -5.01
N LEU A 68 -1.19 -6.77 -5.10
CA LEU A 68 -2.15 -5.89 -5.76
C LEU A 68 -1.56 -5.45 -7.10
N LEU A 69 -2.21 -5.84 -8.19
CA LEU A 69 -1.79 -5.53 -9.55
C LEU A 69 -2.90 -4.83 -10.31
N GLN A 70 -2.59 -3.72 -10.97
CA GLN A 70 -3.47 -3.10 -11.94
C GLN A 70 -3.30 -3.77 -13.31
N HIS A 71 -4.42 -4.12 -13.94
CA HIS A 71 -4.52 -4.54 -15.33
C HIS A 71 -5.04 -3.35 -16.14
N ASP A 72 -4.30 -2.97 -17.19
CA ASP A 72 -4.78 -2.02 -18.19
C ASP A 72 -4.98 -2.75 -19.53
N GLU A 73 -6.01 -2.35 -20.27
CA GLU A 73 -6.26 -2.83 -21.64
C GLU A 73 -5.32 -2.16 -22.64
N ALA A 74 -4.75 -1.01 -22.29
CA ALA A 74 -3.73 -0.36 -23.09
C ALA A 74 -2.49 -1.27 -23.19
N SER A 75 -1.91 -1.40 -24.39
CA SER A 75 -0.74 -2.22 -24.75
C SER A 75 0.59 -1.81 -24.07
N LEU A 76 0.52 -1.26 -22.87
CA LEU A 76 1.66 -1.01 -22.02
C LEU A 76 2.20 -2.36 -21.51
N PRO A 77 3.52 -2.54 -21.46
CA PRO A 77 4.11 -3.73 -20.87
C PRO A 77 3.70 -3.91 -19.40
N VAL A 78 3.52 -5.16 -18.96
CA VAL A 78 3.09 -5.52 -17.59
C VAL A 78 3.91 -4.81 -16.50
N TYR A 79 5.21 -4.61 -16.71
CA TYR A 79 6.11 -3.93 -15.77
C TYR A 79 5.82 -2.43 -15.54
N MET A 80 4.94 -1.81 -16.35
CA MET A 80 4.57 -0.41 -16.24
C MET A 80 3.32 -0.19 -15.37
N HIS A 81 2.66 -1.26 -14.94
CA HIS A 81 1.44 -1.19 -14.14
C HIS A 81 1.76 -1.00 -12.65
N PRO A 82 0.94 -0.24 -11.92
CA PRO A 82 1.02 -0.18 -10.46
C PRO A 82 0.96 -1.58 -9.85
N HIS A 83 2.00 -1.91 -9.09
CA HIS A 83 2.20 -3.21 -8.50
C HIS A 83 2.69 -3.04 -7.05
N LEU A 84 1.88 -3.52 -6.09
CA LEU A 84 2.18 -3.46 -4.66
C LEU A 84 2.22 -4.86 -4.06
N ILE A 85 3.23 -5.11 -3.23
CA ILE A 85 3.26 -6.26 -2.32
C ILE A 85 2.91 -5.75 -0.94
N ILE A 86 1.84 -6.30 -0.36
CA ILE A 86 1.26 -5.85 0.90
C ILE A 86 1.24 -7.02 1.86
N ARG A 87 1.73 -6.82 3.09
CA ARG A 87 1.64 -7.80 4.17
C ARG A 87 0.61 -7.35 5.19
N LEU A 88 -0.28 -8.27 5.54
CA LEU A 88 -1.23 -8.14 6.62
C LEU A 88 -0.73 -8.96 7.82
N TYR A 89 -0.73 -8.34 8.99
CA TYR A 89 -0.50 -9.00 10.28
C TYR A 89 -1.83 -9.09 11.00
N HIS A 90 -2.33 -10.31 11.22
CA HIS A 90 -3.67 -10.55 11.75
C HIS A 90 -3.75 -10.42 13.28
N ASP A 91 -2.62 -10.66 13.96
CA ASP A 91 -2.46 -10.50 15.40
C ASP A 91 -2.46 -9.02 15.81
N ALA A 92 -1.64 -8.22 15.13
CA ALA A 92 -1.55 -6.78 15.34
C ALA A 92 -2.64 -5.99 14.57
N ARG A 93 -3.37 -6.64 13.65
CA ARG A 93 -4.42 -6.04 12.81
C ARG A 93 -3.93 -4.82 12.02
N VAL A 94 -2.74 -4.95 11.45
CA VAL A 94 -2.08 -3.90 10.67
C VAL A 94 -1.70 -4.42 9.30
N ALA A 95 -1.69 -3.54 8.30
CA ALA A 95 -1.22 -3.84 6.96
C ALA A 95 -0.13 -2.86 6.55
N GLU A 96 0.93 -3.36 5.93
CA GLU A 96 2.02 -2.55 5.41
C GLU A 96 2.36 -2.90 3.97
N VAL A 97 2.72 -1.89 3.18
CA VAL A 97 3.32 -2.11 1.87
C VAL A 97 4.79 -2.51 2.04
N CYS A 98 5.12 -3.73 1.64
CA CYS A 98 6.46 -4.30 1.65
C CYS A 98 7.30 -3.79 0.47
N SER A 99 6.68 -3.70 -0.71
CA SER A 99 7.31 -3.25 -1.94
C SER A 99 6.28 -2.56 -2.83
N ALA A 100 6.74 -1.55 -3.55
CA ALA A 100 5.95 -0.83 -4.53
C ALA A 100 6.78 -0.58 -5.78
N GLN A 101 6.29 -1.02 -6.93
CA GLN A 101 6.90 -0.73 -8.23
C GLN A 101 6.09 0.35 -8.95
N GLN A 102 6.80 1.27 -9.60
CA GLN A 102 6.25 2.30 -10.48
C GLN A 102 5.08 3.13 -9.90
N ILE A 103 4.98 3.29 -8.57
CA ILE A 103 4.31 4.46 -8.01
C ILE A 103 5.21 5.65 -8.37
N SER A 104 4.90 6.33 -9.46
CA SER A 104 5.63 7.42 -10.14
C SER A 104 6.27 8.52 -9.24
N ARG A 105 6.00 8.55 -7.94
CA ARG A 105 6.52 9.55 -6.98
C ARG A 105 7.51 9.04 -5.93
N LEU A 106 7.86 7.75 -5.89
CA LEU A 106 8.80 7.21 -4.91
C LEU A 106 10.12 6.84 -5.61
N LYS A 107 11.21 7.52 -5.25
CA LYS A 107 12.50 7.31 -5.92
C LYS A 107 13.02 5.90 -5.57
N PRO A 108 13.44 5.08 -6.54
CA PRO A 108 13.74 3.67 -6.30
C PRO A 108 15.01 3.36 -5.49
N ARG A 109 15.83 4.35 -5.12
CA ARG A 109 17.14 4.10 -4.50
C ARG A 109 17.68 5.33 -3.79
N TYR A 110 18.07 5.18 -2.52
CA TYR A 110 18.91 6.15 -1.81
C TYR A 110 20.18 5.45 -1.36
N ASP A 111 21.30 6.10 -1.66
CA ASP A 111 22.61 5.68 -1.21
C ASP A 111 22.71 5.74 0.32
N TYR A 112 23.34 4.71 0.89
CA TYR A 112 23.68 4.66 2.31
C TYR A 112 25.06 5.29 2.52
N PRO A 113 25.31 6.07 3.61
CA PRO A 113 24.52 6.22 4.84
C PRO A 113 23.47 7.34 4.82
N ASN A 114 22.23 6.99 5.16
CA ASN A 114 21.04 7.86 5.11
C ASN A 114 20.91 8.77 6.36
N MET A 115 21.72 9.83 6.43
CA MET A 115 21.69 10.80 7.55
C MET A 115 20.39 11.64 7.66
N ARG A 116 19.42 11.46 6.74
CA ARG A 116 18.17 12.23 6.67
C ARG A 116 16.91 11.39 6.84
N MET A 117 17.04 10.10 7.19
CA MET A 117 15.92 9.16 7.40
C MET A 117 14.89 9.06 6.25
N HIS A 118 15.28 9.37 5.00
CA HIS A 118 14.38 9.38 3.84
C HIS A 118 13.59 8.08 3.64
N GLN A 119 14.16 6.92 4.01
CA GLN A 119 13.50 5.62 3.86
C GLN A 119 12.22 5.48 4.71
N GLN A 120 12.18 6.09 5.90
CA GLN A 120 10.97 6.08 6.74
C GLN A 120 9.86 6.92 6.13
N ASP A 121 10.21 8.11 5.62
CA ASP A 121 9.27 8.99 4.94
C ASP A 121 8.70 8.35 3.67
N GLU A 122 9.52 7.60 2.92
CA GLU A 122 9.06 6.87 1.75
C GLU A 122 8.13 5.72 2.09
N LYS A 123 8.50 4.88 3.06
CA LYS A 123 7.61 3.80 3.52
C LYS A 123 6.27 4.36 3.99
N HIS A 124 6.30 5.48 4.71
CA HIS A 124 5.08 6.14 5.15
C HIS A 124 4.26 6.73 3.99
N GLN A 125 4.91 7.33 2.99
CA GLN A 125 4.25 7.80 1.76
C GLN A 125 3.59 6.67 0.97
N VAL A 126 4.26 5.53 0.82
CA VAL A 126 3.70 4.34 0.13
C VAL A 126 2.46 3.83 0.87
N ASN A 127 2.52 3.74 2.20
CA ASN A 127 1.40 3.29 3.01
C ASN A 127 0.22 4.27 3.00
N ARG A 128 0.50 5.58 2.91
CA ARG A 128 -0.54 6.60 2.71
C ARG A 128 -1.19 6.47 1.34
N PHE A 129 -0.39 6.28 0.30
CA PHE A 129 -0.89 6.04 -1.05
C PHE A 129 -1.84 4.84 -1.10
N LEU A 130 -1.49 3.72 -0.46
CA LEU A 130 -2.39 2.57 -0.33
C LEU A 130 -3.71 2.97 0.35
N GLY A 131 -3.65 3.70 1.46
CA GLY A 131 -4.83 4.14 2.21
C GLY A 131 -5.77 5.04 1.41
N ASP A 132 -5.20 5.95 0.61
CA ASP A 132 -5.92 6.83 -0.30
C ASP A 132 -6.53 6.06 -1.46
N TRP A 133 -5.78 5.13 -2.07
CA TRP A 133 -6.27 4.24 -3.12
C TRP A 133 -7.45 3.40 -2.63
N LEU A 134 -7.33 2.76 -1.46
CA LEU A 134 -8.43 1.98 -0.86
C LEU A 134 -9.66 2.86 -0.57
N ALA A 135 -9.46 4.06 -0.03
CA ALA A 135 -10.57 5.00 0.21
C ALA A 135 -11.25 5.40 -1.11
N TYR A 136 -10.45 5.64 -2.15
CA TYR A 136 -10.94 5.97 -3.48
C TYR A 136 -11.74 4.82 -4.11
N CYS A 137 -11.24 3.59 -4.04
CA CYS A 137 -11.95 2.40 -4.52
C CYS A 137 -13.30 2.23 -3.79
N LEU A 138 -13.29 2.27 -2.46
CA LEU A 138 -14.51 2.09 -1.65
C LEU A 138 -15.55 3.20 -1.87
N LYS A 139 -15.11 4.46 -2.03
CA LYS A 139 -16.02 5.59 -2.25
C LYS A 139 -16.71 5.54 -3.62
N ASN A 140 -16.01 5.07 -4.64
CA ASN A 140 -16.49 5.17 -6.02
C ASN A 140 -17.11 3.87 -6.56
N GLY A 141 -17.29 2.88 -5.69
CA GLY A 141 -17.91 1.61 -6.04
C GLY A 141 -16.89 0.62 -6.60
N ILE A 142 -16.85 -0.55 -5.98
CA ILE A 142 -15.99 -1.66 -6.38
C ILE A 142 -16.91 -2.77 -6.89
N SER A 143 -16.76 -3.19 -8.15
CA SER A 143 -17.42 -4.39 -8.65
C SER A 143 -16.47 -5.58 -8.51
N LYS A 144 -16.81 -6.53 -7.64
CA LYS A 144 -16.05 -7.78 -7.44
C LYS A 144 -16.44 -8.78 -8.51
N ARG A 145 -15.46 -9.20 -9.32
CA ARG A 145 -15.56 -10.38 -10.18
C ARG A 145 -14.87 -11.53 -9.48
N SER A 146 -15.64 -12.54 -9.08
CA SER A 146 -15.09 -13.80 -8.59
C SER A 146 -14.46 -14.53 -9.77
N VAL A 147 -13.15 -14.72 -9.72
CA VAL A 147 -12.47 -15.67 -10.59
C VAL A 147 -12.44 -16.97 -9.79
N CYS A 148 -13.07 -18.01 -10.33
CA CYS A 148 -13.16 -19.34 -9.74
C CYS A 148 -11.92 -20.16 -10.05
#